data_AF-A0A950QZJ7-F1
#
_entry.id   AF-A0A950QZJ7-F1
#
_cell.length_a   1.000
_cell.length_b   1.000
_cell.length_c   1.000
_cell.angle_alpha   90.00
_cell.angle_beta   90.00
_cell.angle_gamma   90.00
#
_symmetry.space_group_name_H-M   'P 1'
#
loop_
_entity.id
_entity.type
_entity.pdbx_description
1 polymer ?
#
loop_
_entity_poly.entity_id
_entity_poly.type
_entity_poly.pdbx_seq_one_letter_code
_entity_poly.pdbx_strand_id
1 'polypeptide(L)'
;MKPDYIARRAEARPSLNGKLDHSSWQRAEKSPRFVDMASGEPGFYDTRAAVLWDDEFLYVGFWAEEPFVRANLTERDSLIFLENDLELFIDGDDSYYEFEVNALGTIYEVFFIWKDAYANFDTSEWNLENRNVLSFAGNDDRNAETFWRGTHPRGPRWAFLDWDLPGLKCAVHVDGRINDDSVVDRGWTVEVAIPWAGMKPLANNRPLPPRDGDVWRMFFGRFEKLRVAGVEVQPHPAWAWTPHGVYDTHRPECFTRVQFSNEVAE
;
A
#
# COMPACT_ATOMS: atom_id res chain seq x y z
N MET A 1 -1.01 23.39 -2.64
CA MET A 1 -2.08 22.63 -1.94
C MET A 1 -1.48 22.09 -0.65
N LYS A 2 -2.20 22.09 0.48
CA LYS A 2 -1.69 21.60 1.77
C LYS A 2 -1.46 20.09 1.71
N PRO A 3 -0.35 19.53 2.24
CA PRO A 3 -0.20 18.08 2.33
C PRO A 3 -1.23 17.46 3.29
N ASP A 4 -1.47 16.17 3.14
CA ASP A 4 -2.33 15.40 4.04
C ASP A 4 -1.52 14.88 5.24
N TYR A 5 -0.22 14.66 5.04
CA TYR A 5 0.73 14.20 6.07
C TYR A 5 2.14 14.74 5.84
N ILE A 6 2.93 14.91 6.92
CA ILE A 6 4.35 15.28 6.86
C ILE A 6 5.19 14.08 7.32
N ALA A 7 5.89 13.44 6.39
CA ALA A 7 6.86 12.39 6.68
C ALA A 7 8.17 13.03 7.18
N ARG A 8 8.41 12.87 8.47
CA ARG A 8 9.63 13.36 9.14
C ARG A 8 10.74 12.32 9.10
N ARG A 9 11.97 12.76 9.32
CA ARG A 9 13.11 11.86 9.44
C ARG A 9 12.99 10.99 10.69
N ALA A 10 13.39 9.72 10.55
CA ALA A 10 13.59 8.84 11.69
C ALA A 10 14.83 9.30 12.47
N GLU A 11 14.73 9.40 13.80
CA GLU A 11 15.90 9.71 14.64
C GLU A 11 16.96 8.61 14.55
N ALA A 12 16.50 7.36 14.53
CA ALA A 12 17.32 6.18 14.33
C ALA A 12 16.56 5.19 13.46
N ARG A 13 17.30 4.37 12.72
CA ARG A 13 16.75 3.31 11.87
C ARG A 13 15.84 2.39 12.70
N PRO A 14 14.56 2.24 12.33
CA PRO A 14 13.66 1.30 12.99
C PRO A 14 14.20 -0.14 12.94
N SER A 15 13.84 -0.94 13.94
CA SER A 15 14.38 -2.30 14.12
C SER A 15 13.90 -3.31 13.08
N LEU A 16 12.81 -3.03 12.35
CA LEU A 16 12.18 -3.95 11.39
C LEU A 16 11.84 -5.31 12.01
N ASN A 17 11.18 -5.28 13.17
CA ASN A 17 10.73 -6.46 13.90
C ASN A 17 9.20 -6.62 13.88
N GLY A 18 8.49 -5.69 13.24
CA GLY A 18 7.03 -5.71 13.08
C GLY A 18 6.27 -5.16 14.28
N LYS A 19 6.91 -4.90 15.43
CA LYS A 19 6.23 -4.49 16.68
C LYS A 19 5.92 -3.01 16.78
N LEU A 20 6.60 -2.19 15.98
CA LEU A 20 6.49 -0.72 16.01
C LEU A 20 6.74 -0.11 17.40
N ASP A 21 7.50 -0.78 18.26
CA ASP A 21 7.87 -0.36 19.63
C ASP A 21 9.16 0.50 19.67
N HIS A 22 9.88 0.57 18.55
CA HIS A 22 11.07 1.40 18.41
C HIS A 22 10.77 2.89 18.62
N SER A 23 11.70 3.64 19.21
CA SER A 23 11.51 5.05 19.59
C SER A 23 11.14 5.98 18.44
N SER A 24 11.55 5.64 17.21
CA SER A 24 11.17 6.40 16.01
C SER A 24 9.68 6.30 15.73
N TRP A 25 9.07 5.13 15.91
CA TRP A 25 7.63 4.91 15.73
C TRP A 25 6.80 5.54 16.83
N GLN A 26 7.31 5.55 18.06
CA GLN A 26 6.63 6.18 19.19
C GLN A 26 6.51 7.70 19.06
N ARG A 27 7.39 8.33 18.26
CA ARG A 27 7.39 9.76 17.93
C ARG A 27 6.78 10.09 16.57
N ALA A 28 6.55 9.07 15.75
CA ALA A 28 5.90 9.27 14.47
C ALA A 28 4.44 9.73 14.70
N GLU A 29 4.06 10.84 14.08
CA GLU A 29 2.66 11.23 14.01
C GLU A 29 1.92 10.14 13.25
N LYS A 30 0.89 9.55 13.86
CA LYS A 30 0.05 8.56 13.19
C LYS A 30 -1.04 9.26 12.40
N SER A 31 -1.48 8.61 11.32
CA SER A 31 -2.70 8.97 10.63
C SER A 31 -3.89 9.06 11.60
N PRO A 32 -4.93 9.82 11.21
CA PRO A 32 -6.28 9.54 11.69
C PRO A 32 -6.65 8.08 11.41
N ARG A 33 -7.73 7.62 12.06
CA ARG A 33 -8.35 6.33 11.75
C ARG A 33 -8.70 6.26 10.26
N PHE A 34 -8.43 5.12 9.63
CA PHE A 34 -8.83 4.89 8.25
C PHE A 34 -10.35 4.95 8.09
N VAL A 35 -10.78 5.43 6.95
CA VAL A 35 -12.19 5.62 6.58
C VAL A 35 -12.53 4.73 5.41
N ASP A 36 -13.80 4.39 5.25
CA ASP A 36 -14.33 3.79 4.03
C ASP A 36 -13.91 4.61 2.81
N MET A 37 -13.28 3.93 1.85
CA MET A 37 -12.65 4.57 0.70
C MET A 37 -13.65 5.39 -0.13
N ALA A 38 -14.89 4.91 -0.28
CA ALA A 38 -15.88 5.56 -1.12
C ALA A 38 -16.67 6.64 -0.37
N SER A 39 -17.19 6.32 0.82
CA SER A 39 -18.09 7.19 1.58
C SER A 39 -17.36 8.14 2.53
N GLY A 40 -16.14 7.80 2.97
CA GLY A 40 -15.41 8.54 3.98
C GLY A 40 -15.91 8.33 5.41
N GLU A 41 -16.86 7.40 5.63
CA GLU A 41 -17.32 7.03 6.97
C GLU A 41 -16.22 6.28 7.74
N PRO A 42 -16.13 6.39 9.07
CA PRO A 42 -15.12 5.66 9.85
C PRO A 42 -15.17 4.15 9.60
N GLY A 43 -14.01 3.51 9.39
CA GLY A 43 -13.93 2.05 9.29
C GLY A 43 -14.43 1.35 10.56
N PHE A 44 -14.72 0.05 10.51
CA PHE A 44 -15.26 -0.66 11.69
C PHE A 44 -14.20 -0.97 12.74
N TYR A 45 -12.98 -1.28 12.31
CA TYR A 45 -11.81 -1.50 13.17
C TYR A 45 -10.83 -0.33 13.04
N ASP A 46 -10.12 0.02 14.12
CA ASP A 46 -9.12 1.11 14.04
C ASP A 46 -7.90 0.64 13.23
N THR A 47 -7.66 1.28 12.09
CA THR A 47 -6.44 1.10 11.32
C THR A 47 -5.77 2.46 11.17
N ARG A 48 -4.46 2.49 11.38
CA ARG A 48 -3.63 3.69 11.23
C ARG A 48 -2.32 3.37 10.55
N ALA A 49 -1.71 4.38 9.94
CA ALA A 49 -0.37 4.30 9.38
C ALA A 49 0.49 5.49 9.79
N ALA A 50 1.80 5.37 9.63
CA ALA A 50 2.75 6.47 9.75
C ALA A 50 3.89 6.29 8.75
N VAL A 51 4.50 7.40 8.35
CA VAL A 51 5.62 7.39 7.39
C VAL A 51 6.80 8.11 8.01
N LEU A 52 7.96 7.46 7.97
CA LEU A 52 9.25 8.03 8.34
C LEU A 52 10.24 7.81 7.21
N TRP A 53 11.39 8.49 7.26
CA TRP A 53 12.46 8.23 6.30
C TRP A 53 13.86 8.53 6.84
N ASP A 54 14.87 7.98 6.19
CA ASP A 54 16.27 8.38 6.33
C ASP A 54 16.95 8.43 4.94
N ASP A 55 18.28 8.53 4.89
CA ASP A 55 19.01 8.63 3.61
C ASP A 55 19.02 7.34 2.79
N GLU A 56 18.62 6.20 3.38
CA GLU A 56 18.65 4.88 2.74
C GLU A 56 17.24 4.32 2.49
N PHE A 57 16.27 4.61 3.37
CA PHE A 57 14.95 4.00 3.32
C PHE A 57 13.79 4.99 3.51
N LEU A 58 12.68 4.69 2.85
CA LEU A 58 11.33 5.06 3.26
C LEU A 58 10.81 4.00 4.24
N TYR A 59 10.23 4.40 5.35
CA TYR A 59 9.63 3.49 6.34
C TYR A 59 8.13 3.73 6.43
N VAL A 60 7.35 2.64 6.45
CA VAL A 60 5.89 2.69 6.67
C VAL A 60 5.53 1.72 7.80
N GLY A 61 4.78 2.22 8.77
CA GLY A 61 4.26 1.42 9.88
C GLY A 61 2.74 1.39 9.83
N PHE A 62 2.13 0.22 10.01
CA PHE A 62 0.68 0.05 10.14
C PHE A 62 0.32 -0.51 11.51
N TRP A 63 -0.76 0.01 12.10
CA TRP A 63 -1.42 -0.53 13.29
C TRP A 63 -2.85 -0.89 12.90
N ALA A 64 -3.18 -2.17 12.93
CA ALA A 64 -4.50 -2.68 12.59
C ALA A 64 -5.12 -3.40 13.79
N GLU A 65 -6.18 -2.82 14.34
CA GLU A 65 -7.07 -3.54 15.25
C GLU A 65 -7.76 -4.67 14.48
N GLU A 66 -7.69 -5.89 14.98
CA GLU A 66 -8.37 -7.03 14.36
C GLU A 66 -8.72 -8.04 15.46
N PRO A 67 -10.01 -8.20 15.80
CA PRO A 67 -10.43 -9.14 16.85
C PRO A 67 -10.29 -10.62 16.45
N PHE A 68 -10.24 -10.95 15.17
CA PHE A 68 -10.18 -12.32 14.65
C PHE A 68 -9.16 -12.41 13.50
N VAL A 69 -7.87 -12.39 13.84
CA VAL A 69 -6.81 -12.34 12.84
C VAL A 69 -6.84 -13.59 11.97
N ARG A 70 -6.96 -13.41 10.64
CA ARG A 70 -7.03 -14.48 9.66
C ARG A 70 -6.02 -14.26 8.54
N ALA A 71 -5.27 -15.31 8.23
CA ALA A 71 -4.36 -15.34 7.09
C ALA A 71 -4.00 -16.80 6.78
N ASN A 72 -4.08 -17.19 5.51
CA ASN A 72 -3.85 -18.56 5.05
C ASN A 72 -2.92 -18.63 3.85
N LEU A 73 -2.79 -17.54 3.09
CA LEU A 73 -1.91 -17.48 1.94
C LEU A 73 -0.47 -17.34 2.42
N THR A 74 0.40 -18.26 2.00
CA THR A 74 1.80 -18.30 2.44
C THR A 74 2.78 -17.97 1.33
N GLU A 75 2.41 -18.24 0.07
CA GLU A 75 3.27 -18.03 -1.08
C GLU A 75 3.26 -16.57 -1.51
N ARG A 76 4.45 -16.00 -1.71
CA ARG A 76 4.61 -14.65 -2.26
C ARG A 76 3.89 -14.55 -3.61
N ASP A 77 3.28 -13.41 -3.86
CA ASP A 77 2.44 -13.11 -5.03
C ASP A 77 1.16 -13.97 -5.15
N SER A 78 0.74 -14.59 -4.04
CA SER A 78 -0.66 -15.02 -3.90
C SER A 78 -1.57 -13.80 -4.01
N LEU A 79 -2.80 -13.99 -4.50
CA LEU A 79 -3.81 -12.93 -4.58
C LEU A 79 -4.32 -12.58 -3.16
N ILE A 80 -3.55 -11.82 -2.39
CA ILE A 80 -3.81 -11.66 -0.95
C ILE A 80 -5.02 -10.78 -0.64
N PHE A 81 -5.44 -9.92 -1.57
CA PHE A 81 -6.77 -9.29 -1.58
C PHE A 81 -7.98 -10.26 -1.50
N LEU A 82 -7.76 -11.58 -1.54
CA LEU A 82 -8.79 -12.60 -1.25
C LEU A 82 -8.95 -12.93 0.26
N GLU A 83 -8.12 -12.36 1.12
CA GLU A 83 -8.19 -12.40 2.59
C GLU A 83 -7.87 -11.02 3.21
N ASN A 84 -7.67 -10.94 4.52
CA ASN A 84 -7.40 -9.67 5.20
C ASN A 84 -5.95 -9.23 4.94
N ASP A 85 -5.77 -7.98 4.53
CA ASP A 85 -4.47 -7.44 4.17
C ASP A 85 -4.31 -5.95 4.54
N LEU A 86 -3.08 -5.48 4.39
CA LEU A 86 -2.71 -4.08 4.47
C LEU A 86 -1.95 -3.71 3.19
N GLU A 87 -2.30 -2.57 2.62
CA GLU A 87 -1.82 -2.17 1.29
C GLU A 87 -1.04 -0.85 1.36
N LEU A 88 0.05 -0.75 0.59
CA LEU A 88 0.83 0.45 0.35
C LEU A 88 1.08 0.61 -1.14
N PHE A 89 0.49 1.62 -1.78
CA PHE A 89 0.83 1.93 -3.17
C PHE A 89 1.61 3.25 -3.24
N ILE A 90 2.54 3.37 -4.18
CA ILE A 90 3.37 4.57 -4.33
C ILE A 90 3.26 5.08 -5.76
N ASP A 91 2.79 6.32 -5.91
CA ASP A 91 2.60 6.99 -7.20
C ASP A 91 3.95 7.34 -7.85
N GLY A 92 4.12 6.86 -9.09
CA GLY A 92 5.24 7.06 -10.00
C GLY A 92 5.02 8.15 -11.05
N ASP A 93 3.84 8.78 -11.08
CA ASP A 93 3.29 9.59 -12.18
C ASP A 93 2.95 8.74 -13.41
N ASP A 94 3.97 8.27 -14.15
CA ASP A 94 3.81 7.40 -15.33
C ASP A 94 3.80 5.89 -15.00
N SER A 95 3.98 5.57 -13.73
CA SER A 95 3.88 4.24 -13.15
C SER A 95 3.31 4.33 -11.74
N TYR A 96 3.02 3.20 -11.11
CA TYR A 96 2.91 3.11 -9.66
C TYR A 96 3.25 1.70 -9.20
N TYR A 97 3.65 1.58 -7.94
CA TYR A 97 3.95 0.31 -7.30
C TYR A 97 2.81 -0.06 -6.34
N GLU A 98 2.44 -1.33 -6.33
CA GLU A 98 1.48 -1.95 -5.42
C GLU A 98 2.23 -2.94 -4.53
N PHE A 99 2.02 -2.80 -3.22
CA PHE A 99 2.44 -3.73 -2.19
C PHE A 99 1.25 -4.05 -1.32
N GLU A 100 1.04 -5.33 -1.07
CA GLU A 100 0.09 -5.82 -0.08
C GLU A 100 0.81 -6.80 0.85
N VAL A 101 0.34 -6.90 2.10
CA VAL A 101 0.81 -7.93 3.04
C VAL A 101 -0.32 -8.44 3.94
N ASN A 102 -0.35 -9.75 4.19
CA ASN A 102 -1.27 -10.36 5.16
C ASN A 102 -0.65 -10.54 6.56
N ALA A 103 -1.43 -11.03 7.52
CA ALA A 103 -0.96 -11.23 8.90
C ALA A 103 0.14 -12.30 9.07
N LEU A 104 0.41 -13.14 8.05
CA LEU A 104 1.53 -14.08 8.03
C LEU A 104 2.84 -13.44 7.52
N GLY A 105 2.78 -12.20 7.01
CA GLY A 105 3.90 -11.56 6.34
C GLY A 105 4.09 -12.02 4.89
N THR A 106 3.09 -12.68 4.31
CA THR A 106 3.09 -13.01 2.88
C THR A 106 2.81 -11.75 2.09
N ILE A 107 3.65 -11.51 1.09
CA ILE A 107 3.69 -10.28 0.31
C ILE A 107 3.14 -10.53 -1.09
N TYR A 108 2.39 -9.57 -1.61
CA TYR A 108 2.00 -9.47 -3.02
C TYR A 108 2.52 -8.15 -3.59
N GLU A 109 3.12 -8.21 -4.77
CA GLU A 109 3.66 -7.02 -5.43
C GLU A 109 3.30 -6.96 -6.91
N VAL A 110 2.97 -5.75 -7.36
CA VAL A 110 2.77 -5.47 -8.79
C VAL A 110 3.36 -4.12 -9.13
N PHE A 111 4.03 -4.05 -10.28
CA PHE A 111 4.44 -2.79 -10.85
C PHE A 111 3.57 -2.43 -12.04
N PHE A 112 3.02 -1.22 -12.05
CA PHE A 112 2.15 -0.75 -13.12
C PHE A 112 2.80 0.35 -13.94
N ILE A 113 2.64 0.27 -15.26
CA ILE A 113 3.07 1.31 -16.20
C ILE A 113 1.88 1.72 -17.05
N TRP A 114 1.60 3.02 -17.15
CA TRP A 114 0.54 3.48 -18.04
C TRP A 114 0.88 3.19 -19.50
N LYS A 115 -0.08 2.68 -20.27
CA LYS A 115 0.20 2.28 -21.66
C LYS A 115 0.60 3.46 -22.55
N ASP A 116 0.11 4.66 -22.27
CA ASP A 116 0.46 5.87 -23.00
C ASP A 116 1.90 6.35 -22.72
N ALA A 117 2.47 5.96 -21.58
CA ALA A 117 3.83 6.29 -21.17
C ALA A 117 4.84 5.16 -21.40
N TYR A 118 4.40 3.95 -21.77
CA TYR A 118 5.26 2.76 -21.88
C TYR A 118 6.48 2.96 -22.79
N ALA A 119 6.41 3.81 -23.81
CA ALA A 119 7.57 4.14 -24.65
C ALA A 119 8.77 4.70 -23.86
N ASN A 120 8.55 5.32 -22.71
CA ASN A 120 9.61 5.81 -21.81
C ASN A 120 10.22 4.70 -20.93
N PHE A 121 9.58 3.53 -20.89
CA PHE A 121 9.96 2.38 -20.09
C PHE A 121 10.45 1.20 -20.94
N ASP A 122 10.52 1.33 -22.27
CA ASP A 122 10.83 0.23 -23.18
C ASP A 122 12.31 -0.22 -23.09
N THR A 123 12.59 -0.94 -22.01
CA THR A 123 13.87 -1.55 -21.67
C THR A 123 13.65 -3.04 -21.43
N SER A 124 14.74 -3.81 -21.33
CA SER A 124 14.66 -5.24 -21.02
C SER A 124 13.94 -5.58 -19.71
N GLU A 125 13.94 -4.67 -18.73
CA GLU A 125 13.26 -4.87 -17.44
C GLU A 125 11.74 -4.92 -17.59
N TRP A 126 11.21 -4.17 -18.56
CA TRP A 126 9.78 -3.96 -18.79
C TRP A 126 9.27 -4.68 -20.04
N ASN A 127 10.01 -5.69 -20.52
CA ASN A 127 9.69 -6.40 -21.76
C ASN A 127 8.35 -7.15 -21.66
N LEU A 128 7.39 -6.76 -22.50
CA LEU A 128 6.03 -7.31 -22.47
C LEU A 128 5.92 -8.77 -22.96
N GLU A 129 6.92 -9.30 -23.68
CA GLU A 129 6.86 -10.64 -24.28
C GLU A 129 7.35 -11.73 -23.32
N ASN A 130 8.32 -11.40 -22.46
CA ASN A 130 9.06 -12.37 -21.65
C ASN A 130 8.79 -12.25 -20.13
N ARG A 131 7.87 -11.38 -19.73
CA ARG A 131 7.48 -11.12 -18.33
C ARG A 131 6.05 -11.57 -18.08
N ASN A 132 5.70 -11.83 -16.83
CA ASN A 132 4.31 -12.08 -16.46
C ASN A 132 3.54 -10.76 -16.39
N VAL A 133 2.99 -10.34 -17.53
CA VAL A 133 2.31 -9.04 -17.67
C VAL A 133 0.86 -9.19 -18.11
N LEU A 134 -0.02 -8.42 -17.47
CA LEU A 134 -1.43 -8.30 -17.87
C LEU A 134 -1.76 -6.87 -18.29
N SER A 135 -2.75 -6.74 -19.16
CA SER A 135 -3.43 -5.46 -19.37
C SER A 135 -4.41 -5.24 -18.24
N PHE A 136 -4.36 -4.09 -17.58
CA PHE A 136 -5.24 -3.72 -16.48
C PHE A 136 -5.91 -2.38 -16.74
N ALA A 137 -7.24 -2.26 -16.55
CA ALA A 137 -7.97 -1.04 -16.87
C ALA A 137 -8.88 -0.52 -15.72
N GLY A 138 -8.66 -1.03 -14.50
CA GLY A 138 -9.37 -0.66 -13.27
C GLY A 138 -10.26 -1.79 -12.75
N ASN A 139 -10.80 -1.62 -11.54
CA ASN A 139 -11.63 -2.66 -10.90
C ASN A 139 -13.10 -2.66 -11.40
N ASP A 140 -13.60 -1.51 -11.86
CA ASP A 140 -14.97 -1.32 -12.34
C ASP A 140 -15.11 -1.40 -13.88
N ASP A 141 -14.16 -2.03 -14.57
CA ASP A 141 -14.00 -1.93 -16.03
C ASP A 141 -14.80 -2.93 -16.88
N ARG A 142 -15.55 -3.86 -16.25
CA ARG A 142 -16.26 -4.95 -16.95
C ARG A 142 -17.65 -4.58 -17.51
N ASN A 143 -17.91 -3.29 -17.76
CA ASN A 143 -19.11 -2.83 -18.47
C ASN A 143 -18.86 -2.83 -19.99
N ALA A 144 -19.87 -3.19 -20.81
CA ALA A 144 -19.79 -3.16 -22.27
C ALA A 144 -19.28 -1.84 -22.86
N GLU A 145 -19.59 -0.70 -22.22
CA GLU A 145 -19.16 0.64 -22.68
C GLU A 145 -17.67 0.91 -22.48
N THR A 146 -17.07 0.33 -21.43
CA THR A 146 -15.68 0.59 -21.01
C THR A 146 -14.76 -0.61 -21.16
N PHE A 147 -15.29 -1.76 -21.57
CA PHE A 147 -14.60 -3.06 -21.63
C PHE A 147 -13.18 -3.03 -22.20
N TRP A 148 -12.95 -2.28 -23.29
CA TRP A 148 -11.64 -2.22 -23.95
C TRP A 148 -10.71 -1.11 -23.45
N ARG A 149 -11.26 -0.08 -22.78
CA ARG A 149 -10.53 1.16 -22.46
C ARG A 149 -10.32 1.36 -20.96
N GLY A 150 -11.09 0.68 -20.12
CA GLY A 150 -11.18 0.95 -18.70
C GLY A 150 -12.12 2.09 -18.37
N THR A 151 -12.42 2.24 -17.08
CA THR A 151 -13.14 3.38 -16.51
C THR A 151 -12.20 4.51 -16.08
N HIS A 152 -10.91 4.23 -15.93
CA HIS A 152 -9.94 5.24 -15.53
C HIS A 152 -9.75 6.30 -16.63
N PRO A 153 -9.79 7.62 -16.33
CA PRO A 153 -9.70 8.68 -17.34
C PRO A 153 -8.44 8.65 -18.21
N ARG A 154 -7.31 8.20 -17.65
CA ARG A 154 -6.03 8.03 -18.37
C ARG A 154 -5.97 6.76 -19.25
N GLY A 155 -6.86 5.80 -19.02
CA GLY A 155 -6.93 4.54 -19.78
C GLY A 155 -6.24 3.36 -19.10
N PRO A 156 -5.78 2.35 -19.87
CA PRO A 156 -5.25 1.11 -19.32
C PRO A 156 -3.74 1.18 -18.98
N ARG A 157 -3.27 0.12 -18.32
CA ARG A 157 -1.91 -0.07 -17.79
C ARG A 157 -1.38 -1.45 -18.19
N TRP A 158 -0.07 -1.59 -18.11
CA TRP A 158 0.59 -2.89 -18.01
C TRP A 158 0.85 -3.18 -16.54
N ALA A 159 0.41 -4.34 -16.06
CA ALA A 159 0.60 -4.83 -14.70
C ALA A 159 1.63 -5.96 -14.73
N PHE A 160 2.82 -5.70 -14.20
CA PHE A 160 3.93 -6.65 -14.10
C PHE A 160 3.79 -7.41 -12.79
N LEU A 161 3.28 -8.62 -12.86
CA LEU A 161 2.94 -9.48 -11.71
C LEU A 161 4.15 -10.25 -11.16
N ASP A 162 5.30 -10.13 -11.82
CA ASP A 162 6.56 -10.80 -11.50
C ASP A 162 7.67 -9.79 -11.18
N TRP A 163 7.30 -8.59 -10.70
CA TRP A 163 8.25 -7.57 -10.28
C TRP A 163 8.25 -7.43 -8.76
N ASP A 164 9.41 -7.68 -8.18
CA ASP A 164 9.70 -7.52 -6.75
C ASP A 164 10.50 -6.24 -6.51
N LEU A 165 10.12 -5.45 -5.51
CA LEU A 165 10.86 -4.25 -5.15
C LEU A 165 12.26 -4.62 -4.60
N PRO A 166 13.35 -4.21 -5.28
CA PRO A 166 14.69 -4.63 -4.88
C PRO A 166 15.06 -4.12 -3.48
N GLY A 167 15.32 -5.07 -2.57
CA GLY A 167 15.77 -4.80 -1.21
C GLY A 167 14.66 -4.41 -0.23
N LEU A 168 13.38 -4.56 -0.61
CA LEU A 168 12.24 -4.44 0.28
C LEU A 168 12.44 -5.28 1.55
N LYS A 169 12.07 -4.69 2.69
CA LYS A 169 12.00 -5.40 3.96
C LYS A 169 10.63 -5.19 4.56
N CYS A 170 10.04 -6.27 5.07
CA CYS A 170 8.76 -6.25 5.75
C CYS A 170 8.85 -7.15 6.99
N ALA A 171 8.27 -6.72 8.09
CA ALA A 171 8.10 -7.52 9.29
C ALA A 171 6.69 -7.33 9.84
N VAL A 172 6.08 -8.43 10.28
CA VAL A 172 4.73 -8.46 10.84
C VAL A 172 4.79 -8.96 12.28
N HIS A 173 3.97 -8.36 13.14
CA HIS A 173 3.72 -8.84 14.48
C HIS A 173 2.23 -8.97 14.74
N VAL A 174 1.80 -10.12 15.24
CA VAL A 174 0.41 -10.38 15.65
C VAL A 174 0.34 -10.40 17.17
N ASP A 175 -0.55 -9.58 17.73
CA ASP A 175 -0.92 -9.59 19.14
C ASP A 175 -2.24 -10.37 19.30
N GLY A 176 -2.10 -11.69 19.22
CA GLY A 176 -3.24 -12.58 19.06
C GLY A 176 -2.86 -13.99 18.58
N ARG A 177 -3.85 -14.70 18.01
CA ARG A 177 -3.70 -16.03 17.42
C ARG A 177 -4.35 -16.11 16.05
N ILE A 178 -3.51 -16.15 15.03
CA ILE A 178 -3.93 -16.31 13.63
C ILE A 178 -4.79 -17.58 13.49
N ASN A 179 -5.97 -17.41 12.89
CA ASN A 179 -6.95 -18.46 12.59
C ASN A 179 -7.54 -19.19 13.83
N ASP A 180 -7.55 -18.55 15.00
CA ASP A 180 -8.16 -19.09 16.23
C ASP A 180 -9.20 -18.13 16.83
N ASP A 181 -10.43 -18.16 16.29
CA ASP A 181 -11.56 -17.34 16.75
C ASP A 181 -11.99 -17.62 18.21
N SER A 182 -11.39 -18.59 18.91
CA SER A 182 -11.63 -18.80 20.35
C SER A 182 -10.94 -17.73 21.21
N VAL A 183 -10.01 -16.99 20.62
CA VAL A 183 -9.32 -15.85 21.22
C VAL A 183 -9.78 -14.58 20.53
N VAL A 184 -10.07 -13.55 21.32
CA VAL A 184 -10.28 -12.19 20.80
C VAL A 184 -8.92 -11.51 20.79
N ASP A 185 -8.42 -11.26 19.59
CA ASP A 185 -7.12 -10.65 19.36
C ASP A 185 -7.15 -9.13 19.56
N ARG A 186 -5.97 -8.53 19.76
CA ARG A 186 -5.82 -7.07 19.72
C ARG A 186 -5.58 -6.58 18.31
N GLY A 187 -5.02 -7.44 17.45
CA GLY A 187 -4.75 -7.16 16.05
C GLY A 187 -3.31 -7.40 15.69
N TRP A 188 -2.80 -6.62 14.74
CA TRP A 188 -1.49 -6.84 14.15
C TRP A 188 -0.86 -5.55 13.63
N THR A 189 0.45 -5.58 13.50
CA THR A 189 1.26 -4.45 13.06
C THR A 189 2.21 -4.88 11.95
N VAL A 190 2.46 -3.96 11.03
CA VAL A 190 3.36 -4.15 9.89
C VAL A 190 4.41 -3.05 9.92
N GLU A 191 5.67 -3.42 9.69
CA GLU A 191 6.79 -2.51 9.55
C GLU A 191 7.48 -2.76 8.20
N VAL A 192 7.40 -1.79 7.30
CA VAL A 192 7.97 -1.85 5.94
C VAL A 192 9.15 -0.88 5.84
N ALA A 193 10.24 -1.31 5.22
CA ALA A 193 11.34 -0.45 4.80
C ALA A 193 11.64 -0.65 3.32
N ILE A 194 11.49 0.42 2.55
CA ILE A 194 11.69 0.47 1.11
C ILE A 194 13.00 1.23 0.84
N PRO A 195 14.04 0.58 0.30
CA PRO A 195 15.26 1.28 -0.06
C PRO A 195 15.00 2.29 -1.17
N TRP A 196 15.50 3.51 -1.03
CA TRP A 196 15.41 4.53 -2.09
C TRP A 196 15.99 4.02 -3.41
N ALA A 197 17.06 3.23 -3.34
CA ALA A 197 17.69 2.62 -4.51
C ALA A 197 16.77 1.65 -5.28
N GLY A 198 15.85 0.96 -4.58
CA GLY A 198 14.87 0.05 -5.19
C GLY A 198 13.74 0.78 -5.92
N MET A 199 13.46 2.04 -5.55
CA MET A 199 12.42 2.86 -6.17
C MET A 199 12.87 3.60 -7.44
N LYS A 200 14.08 3.36 -7.94
CA LYS A 200 14.59 4.01 -9.16
C LYS A 200 13.62 3.91 -10.35
N PRO A 201 13.01 2.76 -10.67
CA PRO A 201 12.07 2.68 -11.79
C PRO A 201 10.77 3.44 -11.57
N LEU A 202 10.41 3.69 -10.31
CA LEU A 202 9.20 4.43 -9.90
C LEU A 202 9.42 5.95 -9.83
N ALA A 203 10.67 6.38 -9.63
CA ALA A 203 10.96 7.76 -9.30
C ALA A 203 10.59 8.75 -10.42
N ASN A 204 10.57 8.32 -11.69
CA ASN A 204 10.33 9.20 -12.84
C ASN A 204 11.18 10.49 -12.78
N ASN A 205 12.50 10.34 -12.56
CA ASN A 205 13.48 11.42 -12.35
C ASN A 205 13.31 12.25 -11.05
N ARG A 206 12.35 11.93 -10.17
CA ARG A 206 12.28 12.54 -8.83
C ARG A 206 13.53 12.17 -8.02
N PRO A 207 13.99 13.04 -7.11
CA PRO A 207 15.09 12.74 -6.21
C PRO A 207 14.82 11.50 -5.34
N LEU A 208 15.87 10.70 -5.14
CA LEU A 208 15.89 9.53 -4.26
C LEU A 208 17.15 9.62 -3.37
N PRO A 209 17.02 9.96 -2.07
CA PRO A 209 15.79 10.31 -1.36
C PRO A 209 15.14 11.62 -1.83
N PRO A 210 13.86 11.85 -1.52
CA PRO A 210 13.17 13.12 -1.74
C PRO A 210 13.88 14.29 -1.05
N ARG A 211 13.74 15.49 -1.61
CA ARG A 211 14.21 16.73 -0.98
C ARG A 211 13.20 17.21 0.05
N ASP A 212 13.66 18.05 0.97
CA ASP A 212 12.78 18.76 1.91
C ASP A 212 11.70 19.54 1.15
N GLY A 213 10.44 19.30 1.50
CA GLY A 213 9.29 19.90 0.84
C GLY A 213 8.77 19.14 -0.39
N ASP A 214 9.47 18.12 -0.88
CA ASP A 214 8.93 17.26 -1.95
C ASP A 214 7.66 16.56 -1.47
N VAL A 215 6.70 16.38 -2.37
CA VAL A 215 5.41 15.74 -2.08
C VAL A 215 5.24 14.52 -2.98
N TRP A 216 5.01 13.38 -2.38
CA TRP A 216 4.65 12.16 -3.09
C TRP A 216 3.21 11.77 -2.74
N ARG A 217 2.60 10.98 -3.62
CA ARG A 217 1.28 10.40 -3.40
C ARG A 217 1.45 8.93 -3.05
N MET A 218 0.81 8.51 -1.96
CA MET A 218 0.86 7.13 -1.47
C MET A 218 -0.53 6.69 -1.04
N PHE A 219 -0.90 5.48 -1.43
CA PHE A 219 -2.09 4.81 -0.91
C PHE A 219 -1.73 4.03 0.34
N PHE A 220 -2.62 4.06 1.33
CA PHE A 220 -2.52 3.23 2.52
C PHE A 220 -3.90 2.63 2.74
N GLY A 221 -4.00 1.31 2.65
CA GLY A 221 -5.26 0.60 2.60
C GLY A 221 -5.33 -0.58 3.56
N ARG A 222 -6.55 -1.05 3.77
CA ARG A 222 -6.89 -2.33 4.39
C ARG A 222 -8.13 -2.87 3.71
N PHE A 223 -8.07 -4.10 3.23
CA PHE A 223 -9.27 -4.85 2.89
C PHE A 223 -9.59 -5.83 4.00
N GLU A 224 -10.87 -5.86 4.36
CA GLU A 224 -11.35 -6.66 5.48
C GLU A 224 -12.45 -7.60 5.03
N LYS A 225 -12.16 -8.89 5.06
CA LYS A 225 -13.10 -9.94 4.67
C LYS A 225 -14.01 -10.31 5.83
N LEU A 226 -15.13 -9.60 5.93
CA LEU A 226 -16.14 -9.87 6.97
C LEU A 226 -17.04 -11.06 6.62
N ARG A 227 -17.31 -11.88 7.63
CA ARG A 227 -18.37 -12.91 7.60
C ARG A 227 -19.42 -12.63 8.67
N VAL A 228 -20.66 -12.42 8.25
CA VAL A 228 -21.81 -12.17 9.14
C VAL A 228 -22.76 -13.35 9.03
N ALA A 229 -23.02 -14.03 10.15
CA ALA A 229 -23.86 -15.23 10.20
C ALA A 229 -23.45 -16.32 9.17
N GLY A 230 -22.15 -16.49 8.93
CA GLY A 230 -21.59 -17.44 7.98
C GLY A 230 -21.56 -16.96 6.52
N VAL A 231 -22.17 -15.81 6.21
CA VAL A 231 -22.21 -15.22 4.86
C VAL A 231 -21.07 -14.21 4.72
N GLU A 232 -20.31 -14.31 3.64
CA GLU A 232 -19.30 -13.32 3.28
C GLU A 232 -19.97 -12.05 2.77
N VAL A 233 -19.57 -10.90 3.33
CA VAL A 233 -20.10 -9.58 2.94
C VAL A 233 -19.41 -9.11 1.67
N GLN A 234 -20.17 -8.61 0.70
CA GLN A 234 -19.67 -8.09 -0.57
C GLN A 234 -20.31 -6.73 -0.90
N PRO A 235 -19.57 -5.74 -1.43
CA PRO A 235 -18.10 -5.73 -1.53
C PRO A 235 -17.46 -5.83 -0.13
N HIS A 236 -16.21 -6.33 -0.06
CA HIS A 236 -15.45 -6.29 1.19
C HIS A 236 -15.31 -4.84 1.67
N PRO A 237 -15.31 -4.54 2.97
CA PRO A 237 -14.89 -3.23 3.43
C PRO A 237 -13.47 -2.90 2.95
N ALA A 238 -13.32 -1.74 2.30
CA ALA A 238 -12.04 -1.16 1.91
C ALA A 238 -11.83 0.14 2.67
N TRP A 239 -10.87 0.15 3.59
CA TRP A 239 -10.56 1.31 4.40
C TRP A 239 -9.24 1.93 3.97
N ALA A 240 -9.21 3.25 3.86
CA ALA A 240 -8.05 4.01 3.42
C ALA A 240 -7.75 5.16 4.38
N TRP A 241 -6.50 5.61 4.39
CA TRP A 241 -6.12 6.81 5.15
C TRP A 241 -6.94 8.03 4.70
N THR A 242 -7.04 8.26 3.39
CA THR A 242 -7.85 9.34 2.81
C THR A 242 -8.92 8.79 1.87
N PRO A 243 -10.17 9.30 1.93
CA PRO A 243 -11.24 8.81 1.06
C PRO A 243 -10.97 9.17 -0.40
N HIS A 244 -11.36 8.29 -1.31
CA HIS A 244 -11.25 8.46 -2.76
C HIS A 244 -12.56 8.93 -3.39
N GLY A 245 -13.69 8.71 -2.72
CA GLY A 245 -15.03 9.01 -3.27
C GLY A 245 -15.54 7.94 -4.24
N VAL A 246 -14.75 6.89 -4.47
CA VAL A 246 -15.04 5.75 -5.35
C VAL A 246 -14.38 4.51 -4.77
N TYR A 247 -14.99 3.34 -4.98
CA TYR A 247 -14.45 2.06 -4.53
C TYR A 247 -13.42 1.54 -5.56
N ASP A 248 -12.31 2.26 -5.71
CA ASP A 248 -11.23 1.90 -6.65
C ASP A 248 -9.87 2.35 -6.09
N THR A 249 -9.08 1.39 -5.61
CA THR A 249 -7.71 1.59 -5.07
C THR A 249 -6.74 2.02 -6.13
N HIS A 250 -7.04 1.76 -7.40
CA HIS A 250 -6.11 1.93 -8.48
C HIS A 250 -6.22 3.34 -9.08
N ARG A 251 -6.35 4.38 -8.24
CA ARG A 251 -6.47 5.79 -8.67
C ARG A 251 -5.39 6.67 -8.03
N PRO A 252 -4.16 6.70 -8.59
CA PRO A 252 -3.05 7.46 -8.00
C PRO A 252 -3.34 8.93 -7.73
N GLU A 253 -4.26 9.55 -8.48
CA GLU A 253 -4.69 10.93 -8.25
C GLU A 253 -5.42 11.16 -6.90
N CYS A 254 -5.98 10.10 -6.30
CA CYS A 254 -6.71 10.11 -5.03
C CYS A 254 -5.84 9.74 -3.82
N PHE A 255 -4.60 9.32 -4.05
CA PHE A 255 -3.70 8.88 -2.98
C PHE A 255 -3.31 10.02 -2.03
N THR A 256 -3.02 9.66 -0.78
CA THR A 256 -2.63 10.57 0.29
C THR A 256 -1.35 11.33 -0.09
N ARG A 257 -1.37 12.66 0.04
CA ARG A 257 -0.19 13.50 -0.26
C ARG A 257 0.71 13.59 0.96
N VAL A 258 1.86 12.94 0.85
CA VAL A 258 2.91 12.87 1.86
C VAL A 258 4.01 13.86 1.50
N GLN A 259 4.18 14.91 2.31
CA GLN A 259 5.30 15.86 2.18
C GLN A 259 6.48 15.37 3.01
N PHE A 260 7.67 15.32 2.41
CA PHE A 260 8.90 14.97 3.12
C PHE A 260 9.47 16.20 3.84
N SER A 261 9.91 15.99 5.08
CA SER A 261 10.61 17.00 5.88
C SER A 261 11.91 16.47 6.45
N ASN A 262 12.95 17.32 6.44
CA ASN A 262 14.23 17.07 7.10
C ASN A 262 14.17 17.17 8.64
N GLU A 263 13.06 17.66 9.20
CA GLU A 263 12.82 17.64 10.64
C GLU A 263 12.76 16.20 11.14
N VAL A 264 13.29 15.96 12.34
CA VAL A 264 13.19 14.65 13.01
C VAL A 264 11.82 14.56 13.70
N ALA A 265 11.22 13.38 13.71
CA ALA A 265 9.96 13.16 14.44
C ALA A 265 10.14 13.43 15.96
N GLU A 266 9.27 14.25 16.53
CA GLU A 266 9.28 14.69 17.95
C GLU A 266 8.34 13.87 18.83
#